data_AF-A0A844QQM8-F1
#
_entry.id   AF-A0A844QQM8-F1
#
_cell.length_a   1.000
_cell.length_b   1.000
_cell.length_c   1.000
_cell.angle_alpha   90.00
_cell.angle_beta   90.00
_cell.angle_gamma   90.00
#
_symmetry.space_group_name_H-M   'P 1'
#
loop_
_entity.id
_entity.type
_entity.pdbx_description
1 polymer ?
#
loop_
_entity_poly.entity_id
_entity_poly.type
_entity_poly.pdbx_seq_one_letter_code
_entity_poly.pdbx_strand_id
1 'polypeptide(L)'
;MRLTEKIVAVAIRHKGMTISIPAPARHGDVLQAMHEAFGEPGFVEDPIDQGFLTSAGRYVERTRAVKIAVKAGQIEKPNWPPNLYSEDLW
;
A
#
# COMPACT_ATOMS: atom_id res chain seq x y z
N MET A 1 -4.66 -18.33 18.43
CA MET A 1 -3.50 -17.79 17.68
C MET A 1 -3.76 -16.32 17.39
N ARG A 2 -2.82 -15.40 17.68
CA ARG A 2 -2.89 -14.05 17.08
C ARG A 2 -2.43 -14.19 15.63
N LEU A 3 -3.26 -13.79 14.67
CA LEU A 3 -2.87 -13.76 13.27
C LEU A 3 -1.76 -12.71 13.08
N THR A 4 -0.69 -13.07 12.37
CA THR A 4 0.37 -12.13 12.00
C THR A 4 -0.21 -11.07 11.07
N GLU A 5 -0.01 -9.78 11.40
CA GLU A 5 -0.41 -8.66 10.54
C GLU A 5 0.27 -8.79 9.17
N LYS A 6 -0.51 -8.66 8.09
CA LYS A 6 -0.03 -8.78 6.71
C LYS A 6 -0.51 -7.61 5.84
N ILE A 7 0.11 -7.40 4.69
CA ILE A 7 -0.31 -6.45 3.67
C ILE A 7 -1.47 -7.06 2.85
N VAL A 8 -2.56 -6.30 2.67
CA VAL A 8 -3.77 -6.81 1.99
C VAL A 8 -4.24 -5.96 0.81
N ALA A 9 -3.81 -4.71 0.73
CA ALA A 9 -4.22 -3.77 -0.32
C ALA A 9 -3.16 -2.70 -0.52
N VAL A 10 -3.06 -2.17 -1.75
CA VAL A 10 -2.41 -0.88 -1.98
C VAL A 10 -3.30 0.23 -1.39
N ALA A 11 -2.67 1.28 -0.87
CA ALA A 11 -3.39 2.40 -0.29
C ALA A 11 -2.70 3.73 -0.60
N ILE A 12 -3.49 4.78 -0.70
CA ILE A 12 -3.04 6.16 -0.82
C ILE A 12 -3.67 7.00 0.29
N ARG A 13 -2.86 7.82 0.96
CA ARG A 13 -3.35 8.87 1.84
C ARG A 13 -3.58 10.14 1.05
N HIS A 14 -4.74 10.75 1.25
CA HIS A 14 -5.07 12.01 0.60
C HIS A 14 -6.09 12.77 1.43
N LYS A 15 -5.82 14.03 1.76
CA LYS A 15 -6.73 14.91 2.52
C LYS A 15 -7.31 14.27 3.79
N GLY A 16 -6.47 13.54 4.54
CA GLY A 16 -6.87 12.86 5.78
C GLY A 16 -7.61 11.53 5.59
N MET A 17 -7.92 11.14 4.35
CA MET A 17 -8.49 9.84 4.02
C MET A 17 -7.42 8.81 3.71
N THR A 18 -7.73 7.52 3.94
CA THR A 18 -6.99 6.38 3.39
C THR A 18 -7.88 5.71 2.36
N ILE A 19 -7.47 5.76 1.10
CA ILE A 19 -8.18 5.14 -0.03
C ILE A 19 -7.38 3.91 -0.42
N SER A 20 -8.03 2.76 -0.52
CA SER A 20 -7.35 1.49 -0.79
C SER A 20 -8.14 0.62 -1.75
N ILE A 21 -7.43 -0.13 -2.60
CA ILE A 21 -8.01 -1.14 -3.48
C ILE A 21 -7.33 -2.47 -3.17
N PRO A 22 -8.09 -3.56 -2.92
CA PRO A 22 -7.52 -4.84 -2.52
C PRO A 22 -6.57 -5.40 -3.58
N ALA A 23 -5.63 -6.24 -3.14
CA ALA A 23 -4.79 -6.99 -4.07
C ALA A 23 -5.65 -7.73 -5.12
N PRO A 24 -5.21 -7.81 -6.40
CA PRO A 24 -3.87 -7.49 -6.89
C PRO A 24 -3.70 -6.07 -7.47
N ALA A 25 -4.52 -5.09 -7.07
CA ALA A 25 -4.39 -3.72 -7.56
C ALA A 25 -3.03 -3.07 -7.27
N ARG A 26 -2.64 -2.10 -8.08
CA ARG A 26 -1.41 -1.30 -8.00
C ARG A 26 -1.74 0.13 -7.57
N HIS A 27 -0.74 0.91 -7.13
CA HIS A 27 -0.95 2.32 -6.76
C HIS A 27 -1.56 3.14 -7.91
N GLY A 28 -1.21 2.82 -9.16
CA GLY A 28 -1.81 3.42 -10.36
C GLY A 28 -3.32 3.25 -10.41
N ASP A 29 -3.84 2.08 -10.01
CA ASP A 29 -5.29 1.82 -9.99
C ASP A 29 -6.00 2.70 -8.94
N VAL A 30 -5.35 2.95 -7.79
CA VAL A 30 -5.88 3.83 -6.75
C VAL A 30 -5.93 5.28 -7.25
N LEU A 31 -4.86 5.74 -7.91
CA LEU A 31 -4.78 7.08 -8.49
C LEU A 31 -5.83 7.29 -9.59
N GLN A 32 -6.02 6.27 -10.45
CA GLN A 32 -7.06 6.30 -11.48
C GLN A 32 -8.45 6.36 -10.85
N ALA A 33 -8.74 5.52 -9.86
CA ALA A 33 -10.03 5.54 -9.17
C ALA A 33 -10.28 6.89 -8.46
N MET A 34 -9.25 7.49 -7.87
CA MET A 34 -9.35 8.84 -7.27
C MET A 34 -9.68 9.91 -8.32
N HIS A 35 -9.04 9.84 -9.49
CA HIS A 35 -9.33 10.75 -10.58
C HIS A 35 -10.77 10.61 -11.08
N GLU A 36 -11.21 9.37 -11.35
CA GLU A 36 -12.55 9.08 -11.88
C GLU A 36 -13.67 9.39 -10.88
N ALA A 37 -13.47 9.11 -9.58
CA ALA A 37 -14.51 9.28 -8.57
C ALA A 37 -14.60 10.71 -7.99
N PHE A 38 -13.47 11.42 -7.89
CA PHE A 38 -13.38 12.67 -7.13
C PHE A 38 -12.84 13.84 -7.95
N GLY A 39 -12.40 13.62 -9.20
CA GLY A 39 -11.75 14.65 -10.01
C GLY A 39 -10.38 15.07 -9.47
N GLU A 40 -9.77 14.26 -8.59
CA GLU A 40 -8.43 14.52 -8.06
C GLU A 40 -7.35 14.33 -9.15
N PRO A 41 -6.18 14.96 -8.99
CA PRO A 41 -5.04 14.64 -9.84
C PRO A 41 -4.69 13.15 -9.72
N GLY A 42 -4.36 12.51 -10.85
CA GLY A 42 -3.92 11.11 -10.92
C GLY A 42 -2.51 10.88 -10.35
N PHE A 43 -2.10 11.67 -9.36
CA PHE A 43 -0.84 11.56 -8.64
C PHE A 43 -1.00 12.11 -7.21
N VAL A 44 -0.08 11.71 -6.33
CA VAL A 44 0.15 12.37 -5.03
C VAL A 44 1.57 12.93 -5.01
N GLU A 45 1.75 14.07 -4.34
CA GLU A 45 3.02 14.80 -4.34
C GLU A 45 4.08 14.12 -3.46
N ASP A 46 3.70 13.63 -2.29
CA ASP A 46 4.63 13.01 -1.34
C ASP A 46 4.64 11.47 -1.52
N PRO A 47 5.81 10.86 -1.76
CA PRO A 47 5.95 9.40 -1.77
C PRO A 47 5.44 8.69 -0.50
N ILE A 48 5.44 9.35 0.67
CA ILE A 48 4.92 8.80 1.93
C ILE A 48 3.40 8.56 1.89
N ASP A 49 2.70 9.24 0.98
CA ASP A 49 1.26 9.09 0.79
C ASP A 49 0.92 7.84 -0.01
N GLN A 50 1.89 7.19 -0.66
CA GLN A 50 1.70 5.88 -1.28
C GLN A 50 2.18 4.77 -0.35
N GLY A 51 1.27 3.88 0.02
CA GLY A 51 1.55 2.82 0.99
C GLY A 51 0.59 1.65 0.85
N PHE A 52 0.27 1.03 1.98
CA PHE A 52 -0.53 -0.18 2.00
C PHE A 52 -1.51 -0.18 3.16
N LEU A 53 -2.62 -0.88 2.98
CA LEU A 53 -3.53 -1.25 4.07
C LEU A 53 -3.09 -2.62 4.61
N THR A 54 -3.03 -2.73 5.94
CA THR A 54 -2.74 -4.01 6.60
C THR A 54 -4.02 -4.75 6.98
N SER A 55 -3.89 -6.04 7.29
CA SER A 55 -4.99 -6.85 7.85
C SER A 55 -5.47 -6.39 9.23
N ALA A 56 -4.75 -5.46 9.88
CA ALA A 56 -5.19 -4.80 11.12
C ALA A 56 -5.98 -3.51 10.84
N GLY A 57 -6.25 -3.18 9.58
CA GLY A 57 -7.06 -2.02 9.17
C GLY A 57 -6.35 -0.68 9.24
N ARG A 58 -5.00 -0.64 9.27
CA ARG A 58 -4.24 0.61 9.33
C ARG A 58 -3.39 0.82 8.08
N TYR A 59 -3.18 2.09 7.75
CA TYR A 59 -2.24 2.51 6.73
C TYR A 59 -0.78 2.33 7.20
N VAL A 60 0.09 1.93 6.29
CA VAL A 60 1.55 1.94 6.46
C VAL A 60 2.25 2.44 5.20
N GLU A 61 3.26 3.27 5.39
CA GLU A 61 4.21 3.65 4.34
C GLU A 61 5.02 2.44 3.83
N ARG A 62 5.61 2.57 2.63
CA ARG A 62 6.33 1.48 1.94
C ARG A 62 7.45 0.86 2.76
N THR A 63 8.28 1.67 3.42
CA THR A 63 9.42 1.20 4.23
C THR A 63 8.96 0.38 5.44
N ARG A 64 7.87 0.78 6.10
CA ARG A 64 7.26 0.04 7.20
C ARG A 64 6.54 -1.22 6.71
N ALA A 65 5.95 -1.16 5.52
CA ALA A 65 5.30 -2.30 4.90
C ALA A 65 6.28 -3.45 4.64
N VAL A 66 7.54 -3.18 4.26
CA VAL A 66 8.59 -4.22 4.11
C VAL A 66 8.70 -5.08 5.36
N LYS A 67 8.82 -4.47 6.54
CA LYS A 67 8.99 -5.19 7.82
C LYS A 67 7.80 -6.09 8.13
N ILE A 68 6.59 -5.63 7.79
CA ILE A 68 5.35 -6.39 7.99
C ILE A 68 5.28 -7.55 7.01
N ALA A 69 5.52 -7.30 5.72
CA ALA A 69 5.49 -8.32 4.68
C ALA A 69 6.50 -9.44 4.94
N VAL A 70 7.74 -9.10 5.34
CA VAL A 70 8.76 -10.08 5.74
C VAL A 70 8.31 -10.88 6.97
N LYS A 71 7.85 -10.20 8.02
CA LYS A 71 7.39 -10.89 9.24
C LYS A 71 6.18 -11.79 9.00
N ALA A 72 5.33 -11.44 8.04
CA ALA A 72 4.18 -12.21 7.62
C ALA A 72 4.51 -13.34 6.63
N GLY A 73 5.76 -13.43 6.15
CA GLY A 73 6.19 -14.39 5.15
C GLY A 73 5.61 -14.14 3.76
N GLN A 74 5.18 -12.90 3.45
CA GLN A 74 4.71 -12.53 2.11
C GLN A 74 5.86 -12.35 1.13
N ILE A 75 7.02 -11.92 1.63
CA ILE A 75 8.26 -11.78 0.88
C ILE A 75 9.43 -12.17 1.77
N GLU A 76 10.56 -12.56 1.17
CA GLU A 76 11.83 -12.70 1.90
C GLU A 76 12.56 -11.36 2.04
N LYS A 77 12.56 -10.56 0.96
CA LYS A 77 13.18 -9.23 0.86
C LYS A 77 12.51 -8.43 -0.27
N PRO A 78 12.52 -7.08 -0.23
CA PRO A 78 12.04 -6.27 -1.35
C PRO A 78 13.01 -6.35 -2.53
N ASN A 79 12.50 -6.26 -3.76
CA ASN A 79 13.32 -6.21 -4.97
C ASN A 79 14.04 -4.85 -5.10
N TRP A 80 13.42 -3.77 -4.60
CA TRP A 80 13.96 -2.40 -4.66
C TRP A 80 14.00 -1.73 -3.28
N PRO A 81 14.94 -2.14 -2.40
CA PRO A 81 15.06 -1.55 -1.07
C PRO A 81 15.34 -0.04 -1.14
N PRO A 82 14.85 0.75 -0.15
CA PRO A 82 14.24 0.31 1.11
C PRO A 82 12.71 0.13 1.03
N ASN A 83 12.10 0.32 -0.14
CA ASN A 83 10.66 0.39 -0.30
C ASN A 83 10.05 -0.97 -0.66
N LEU A 84 8.81 -1.16 -0.22
CA LEU A 84 7.93 -2.21 -0.74
C LEU A 84 7.13 -1.66 -1.91
N TYR A 85 7.12 -2.38 -3.01
CA TYR A 85 6.25 -2.19 -4.16
C TYR A 85 5.22 -3.32 -4.18
N SER A 86 4.06 -3.07 -4.79
CA SER A 86 3.04 -4.12 -4.91
C SER A 86 3.58 -5.35 -5.67
N GLU A 87 4.51 -5.12 -6.59
CA GLU A 87 5.20 -6.08 -7.46
C GLU A 87 6.10 -7.02 -6.67
N ASP A 88 6.47 -6.65 -5.44
CA ASP A 88 7.13 -7.56 -4.51
C ASP A 88 6.16 -8.60 -3.92
N LEU A 89 4.87 -8.27 -3.79
CA LEU A 89 3.87 -9.08 -3.10
C LEU A 89 3.06 -9.97 -4.05
N TRP A 90 2.81 -9.50 -5.28
CA TRP A 90 2.04 -10.17 -6.33
C TRP A 90 2.38 -9.62 -7.71
#